data_AF-A0A450WU27-F1
#
_entry.id   AF-A0A450WU27-F1
#
_cell.length_a   1.000
_cell.length_b   1.000
_cell.length_c   1.000
_cell.angle_alpha   90.00
_cell.angle_beta   90.00
_cell.angle_gamma   90.00
#
_symmetry.space_group_name_H-M   'P 1'
#
loop_
_entity.id
_entity.type
_entity.pdbx_description
1 polymer ?
#
loop_
_entity_poly.entity_id
_entity_poly.type
_entity_poly.pdbx_seq_one_letter_code
_entity_poly.pdbx_strand_id
1 'polypeptide(L)'
;MGQLAAYDLAKQMCKYAKLKWHCRRGMRELDLLLERFLESQYDALTDSDKERFSQLLEEPNGRLVGWILEGGEPDVEYREFVSRIRAYR
;
A
#
# COMPACT_ATOMS: atom_id res chain seq x y z
N MET A 1 21.48 -23.86 6.20
CA MET A 1 20.14 -23.28 6.43
C MET A 1 20.13 -21.77 6.73
N GLY A 2 21.27 -21.08 6.93
CA GLY A 2 21.28 -19.65 7.31
C GLY A 2 21.21 -18.61 6.17
N GLN A 3 21.42 -18.99 4.91
CA GLN A 3 21.57 -18.03 3.81
C GLN A 3 20.27 -17.72 3.04
N LEU A 4 19.30 -18.65 3.01
CA LEU A 4 17.99 -18.43 2.37
C LEU A 4 17.15 -17.41 3.17
N ALA A 5 17.04 -17.59 4.48
CA ALA A 5 16.23 -16.70 5.34
C ALA A 5 16.72 -15.24 5.34
N ALA A 6 18.04 -15.02 5.32
CA ALA A 6 18.61 -13.68 5.25
C ALA A 6 18.33 -12.98 3.91
N TYR A 7 18.35 -13.73 2.80
CA TYR A 7 18.00 -13.22 1.48
C TYR A 7 16.52 -12.82 1.40
N ASP A 8 15.63 -13.67 1.92
CA ASP A 8 14.19 -13.41 1.91
C ASP A 8 13.83 -12.18 2.77
N LEU A 9 14.44 -12.06 3.96
CA LEU A 9 14.30 -10.87 4.82
C LEU A 9 14.77 -9.59 4.12
N ALA A 10 15.96 -9.60 3.51
CA ALA A 10 16.48 -8.45 2.77
C ALA A 10 15.57 -8.07 1.60
N LYS A 11 15.06 -9.06 0.87
CA LYS A 11 14.12 -8.86 -0.24
C LYS A 11 12.81 -8.23 0.25
N GLN A 12 12.27 -8.68 1.38
CA GLN A 12 11.06 -8.11 1.97
C GLN A 12 11.28 -6.67 2.46
N MET A 13 12.45 -6.37 3.04
CA MET A 13 12.85 -5.02 3.44
C MET A 13 12.90 -4.06 2.25
N CYS A 14 13.50 -4.48 1.13
CA CYS A 14 13.56 -3.70 -0.11
C CYS A 14 12.16 -3.44 -0.69
N LYS A 15 11.30 -4.46 -0.73
CA LYS A 15 9.90 -4.32 -1.17
C LYS A 15 9.14 -3.30 -0.29
N TYR A 16 9.29 -3.41 1.02
CA TYR A 16 8.66 -2.49 1.98
C TYR A 16 9.13 -1.06 1.77
N ALA A 17 10.45 -0.84 1.68
CA ALA A 17 11.01 0.48 1.47
C ALA A 17 10.52 1.12 0.16
N LYS A 18 10.39 0.32 -0.91
CA LYS A 18 9.84 0.78 -2.19
C LYS A 18 8.37 1.21 -2.04
N LEU A 19 7.53 0.39 -1.42
CA LEU A 19 6.12 0.72 -1.19
C LEU A 19 5.97 1.97 -0.31
N LYS A 20 6.77 2.09 0.74
CA LYS A 20 6.77 3.26 1.63
C LYS A 20 7.13 4.53 0.87
N TRP A 21 8.07 4.46 -0.06
CA TRP A 21 8.39 5.58 -0.94
C TRP A 21 7.22 5.95 -1.87
N HIS A 22 6.54 4.97 -2.47
CA HIS A 22 5.37 5.21 -3.33
C HIS A 22 4.13 5.75 -2.58
N CYS A 23 4.08 5.66 -1.26
CA CYS A 23 3.03 6.28 -0.44
C CYS A 23 3.19 7.81 -0.36
N ARG A 24 4.37 8.37 -0.67
CA ARG A 24 4.68 9.80 -0.55
C ARG A 24 4.39 10.51 -1.87
N ARG A 25 3.22 11.15 -2.00
CA ARG A 25 2.73 11.76 -3.24
C ARG A 25 2.54 13.27 -3.17
N GLY A 26 2.84 13.89 -2.03
CA GLY A 26 2.75 15.34 -1.86
C GLY A 26 1.36 15.81 -1.43
N MET A 27 0.48 14.90 -1.03
CA MET A 27 -0.80 15.21 -0.40
C MET A 27 -0.85 14.61 0.99
N ARG A 28 -0.72 15.46 2.01
CA ARG A 28 -0.51 15.03 3.41
C ARG A 28 -1.55 14.02 3.91
N GLU A 29 -2.84 14.23 3.67
CA GLU A 29 -3.88 13.32 4.18
C GLU A 29 -3.79 11.95 3.50
N LEU A 30 -3.67 11.93 2.17
CA LEU A 30 -3.50 10.69 1.41
C LEU A 30 -2.23 9.94 1.84
N ASP A 31 -1.10 10.65 1.92
CA ASP A 31 0.20 10.09 2.30
C ASP A 31 0.10 9.46 3.70
N LEU A 32 -0.52 10.13 4.67
CA LEU A 32 -0.72 9.61 6.03
C LEU A 32 -1.56 8.33 6.06
N LEU A 33 -2.65 8.25 5.30
CA LEU A 33 -3.50 7.06 5.27
C LEU A 33 -2.80 5.87 4.63
N LEU A 34 -2.09 6.08 3.53
CA LEU A 34 -1.32 5.04 2.85
C LEU A 34 -0.17 4.54 3.72
N GLU A 35 0.58 5.44 4.36
CA GLU A 35 1.67 5.07 5.26
C GLU A 35 1.16 4.29 6.48
N ARG A 36 0.08 4.74 7.13
CA ARG A 36 -0.54 4.03 8.26
C ARG A 36 -1.00 2.63 7.88
N PHE A 37 -1.65 2.50 6.73
CA PHE A 37 -2.07 1.21 6.21
C PHE A 37 -0.87 0.28 6.00
N LEU A 38 0.17 0.77 5.31
CA LEU A 38 1.36 -0.01 5.03
C LEU A 38 2.05 -0.46 6.32
N GLU A 39 2.27 0.46 7.27
CA GLU A 39 2.93 0.14 8.55
C GLU A 39 2.13 -0.85 9.40
N SER A 40 0.80 -0.81 9.33
CA SER A 40 -0.06 -1.66 10.16
C SER A 40 -0.37 -3.02 9.55
N GLN A 41 -0.35 -3.13 8.22
CA GLN A 41 -0.87 -4.32 7.52
C GLN A 41 0.19 -5.09 6.75
N TYR A 42 1.34 -4.50 6.39
CA TYR A 42 2.28 -5.11 5.46
C TYR A 42 2.76 -6.51 5.85
N ASP A 43 3.01 -6.76 7.13
CA ASP A 43 3.46 -8.07 7.61
C ASP A 43 2.36 -9.14 7.54
N ALA A 44 1.10 -8.72 7.60
CA ALA A 44 -0.06 -9.60 7.46
C ALA A 44 -0.49 -9.82 6.00
N LEU A 45 0.00 -9.00 5.05
CA LEU A 45 -0.32 -9.16 3.63
C LEU A 45 0.39 -10.38 3.04
N THR A 46 -0.37 -11.15 2.25
CA THR A 46 0.19 -12.19 1.38
C THR A 46 1.08 -11.57 0.30
N ASP A 47 1.92 -12.37 -0.36
CA ASP A 47 2.73 -11.85 -1.48
C ASP A 47 1.86 -11.29 -2.62
N SER A 48 0.71 -11.92 -2.89
CA SER A 48 -0.27 -11.43 -3.88
C SER A 48 -0.89 -10.10 -3.47
N ASP A 49 -1.21 -9.93 -2.18
CA ASP A 49 -1.74 -8.67 -1.66
C ASP A 49 -0.70 -7.56 -1.68
N LYS A 50 0.57 -7.88 -1.41
CA LYS A 50 1.68 -6.92 -1.54
C LYS A 50 1.84 -6.45 -2.98
N GLU A 51 1.68 -7.34 -3.95
CA GLU A 51 1.71 -6.99 -5.38
C GLU A 51 0.50 -6.13 -5.77
N ARG A 52 -0.70 -6.50 -5.33
CA ARG A 52 -1.92 -5.72 -5.59
C ARG A 52 -1.87 -4.33 -4.96
N PHE A 53 -1.32 -4.22 -3.75
CA PHE A 53 -1.07 -2.93 -3.12
C PHE A 53 -0.03 -2.11 -3.91
N SER A 54 1.01 -2.74 -4.44
CA SER A 54 1.95 -2.07 -5.35
C SER A 54 1.24 -1.52 -6.58
N GLN A 55 0.35 -2.28 -7.21
CA GLN A 55 -0.43 -1.86 -8.39
C GLN A 55 -1.38 -0.71 -8.06
N LEU A 56 -2.06 -0.76 -6.90
CA LEU A 56 -2.85 0.38 -6.41
C LEU A 56 -1.98 1.64 -6.30
N LEU A 57 -0.75 1.50 -5.82
CA LEU A 57 0.21 2.60 -5.76
C LEU A 57 0.80 2.98 -7.15
N GLU A 58 0.44 2.34 -8.25
CA GLU A 58 0.77 2.82 -9.59
C GLU A 58 -0.34 3.71 -10.17
N GLU A 59 -1.53 3.69 -9.57
CA GLU A 59 -2.65 4.52 -10.02
C GLU A 59 -2.37 6.03 -9.91
N PRO A 60 -2.94 6.84 -10.82
CA PRO A 60 -2.80 8.29 -10.77
C PRO A 60 -3.30 8.88 -9.46
N ASN A 61 -2.59 9.90 -8.96
CA ASN A 61 -2.94 10.55 -7.69
C ASN A 61 -4.40 11.02 -7.63
N GLY A 62 -4.93 11.55 -8.74
CA GLY A 62 -6.34 11.97 -8.80
C GLY A 62 -7.34 10.84 -8.56
N ARG A 63 -7.06 9.62 -9.06
CA ARG A 63 -7.92 8.45 -8.80
C ARG A 63 -7.83 8.01 -7.35
N LEU A 64 -6.62 7.95 -6.80
CA LEU A 64 -6.42 7.61 -5.39
C LEU A 64 -7.09 8.61 -4.45
N VAL A 65 -7.04 9.91 -4.74
CA VAL A 65 -7.77 10.94 -3.98
C VAL A 65 -9.27 10.74 -4.10
N GLY A 66 -9.79 10.58 -5.31
CA GLY A 66 -11.21 10.35 -5.57
C GLY A 66 -11.73 9.14 -4.81
N TRP A 67 -10.98 8.05 -4.78
CA TRP A 67 -11.33 6.85 -4.04
C TRP A 67 -11.10 7.03 -2.54
N ILE A 68 -9.90 7.30 -2.06
CA ILE A 68 -9.60 7.21 -0.63
C ILE A 68 -10.19 8.38 0.15
N LEU A 69 -10.13 9.61 -0.39
CA LEU A 69 -10.52 10.81 0.34
C LEU A 69 -11.94 11.28 0.02
N GLU A 70 -12.34 11.26 -1.24
CA GLU A 70 -13.62 11.85 -1.69
C GLU A 70 -14.79 10.85 -1.64
N GLY A 71 -14.51 9.58 -1.31
CA GLY A 71 -15.55 8.55 -1.17
C GLY A 71 -16.04 7.94 -2.49
N GLY A 72 -15.38 8.23 -3.61
CA GLY A 72 -15.72 7.68 -4.92
C GLY A 72 -15.60 6.16 -4.98
N GLU A 73 -16.30 5.54 -5.92
CA GLU A 73 -16.29 4.09 -6.09
C GLU A 73 -14.98 3.62 -6.75
N PRO A 74 -14.17 2.78 -6.09
CA PRO A 74 -12.95 2.23 -6.68
C PRO A 74 -13.24 1.08 -7.64
N ASP A 75 -12.28 0.85 -8.55
CA ASP A 75 -12.30 -0.31 -9.42
C ASP A 75 -12.37 -1.60 -8.58
N VAL A 76 -13.04 -2.64 -9.10
CA VAL A 76 -13.37 -3.87 -8.34
C VAL A 76 -12.14 -4.49 -7.69
N GLU A 77 -10.99 -4.42 -8.36
CA GLU A 77 -9.73 -4.95 -7.87
C GLU A 77 -9.16 -4.20 -6.65
N TYR A 78 -9.52 -2.94 -6.46
CA TYR A 78 -9.00 -2.08 -5.40
C TYR A 78 -9.99 -1.84 -4.25
N ARG A 79 -11.25 -2.26 -4.41
CA ARG A 79 -12.33 -2.07 -3.42
C ARG A 79 -11.93 -2.44 -2.00
N GLU A 80 -11.36 -3.63 -1.82
CA GLU A 80 -10.96 -4.10 -0.48
C GLU A 80 -9.88 -3.22 0.13
N PHE A 81 -8.82 -2.91 -0.62
CA PHE A 81 -7.73 -2.06 -0.15
C PHE A 81 -8.21 -0.65 0.17
N VAL A 82 -8.99 -0.03 -0.72
CA VAL A 82 -9.54 1.31 -0.49
C VAL A 82 -10.42 1.31 0.76
N SER A 83 -11.25 0.29 0.97
CA SER A 83 -12.06 0.16 2.18
C SER A 83 -11.20 0.05 3.44
N ARG A 84 -10.13 -0.77 3.40
CA ARG A 84 -9.21 -0.95 4.54
C ARG A 84 -8.40 0.31 4.83
N ILE A 85 -7.95 1.04 3.81
CA ILE A 85 -7.21 2.29 3.95
C ILE A 85 -8.10 3.39 4.56
N ARG A 86 -9.35 3.51 4.09
CA ARG A 86 -10.32 4.46 4.65
C ARG A 86 -10.60 4.24 6.15
N ALA A 87 -10.39 3.04 6.68
CA ALA A 87 -10.54 2.74 8.10
C ALA A 87 -9.46 3.38 9.00
N TYR A 88 -8.38 3.94 8.42
CA TYR A 88 -7.31 4.66 9.15
C TYR A 88 -7.53 6.19 9.22
N ARG A 89 -8.66 6.67 8.70
CA ARG A 89 -9.08 8.08 8.76
C ARG A 89 -9.24 8.58 10.18
#